data_AF-A0A5A8ABS6-F1
#
_entry.id   AF-A0A5A8ABS6-F1
#
_cell.length_a   1.000
_cell.length_b   1.000
_cell.length_c   1.000
_cell.angle_alpha   90.00
_cell.angle_beta   90.00
_cell.angle_gamma   90.00
#
_symmetry.space_group_name_H-M   'P 1'
#
loop_
_entity.id
_entity.type
_entity.pdbx_description
1 polymer ?
#
loop_
_entity_poly.entity_id
_entity_poly.type
_entity_poly.pdbx_seq_one_letter_code
_entity_poly.pdbx_strand_id
1 'polypeptide(L)' 'MTVSDNGVPYVLGAAGVRSVVIIDGGSTLAVRLRSPNDNEFCVLLPIAVVGDLLFQLADVMRLSRDPLP' A
#
# COMPACT_ATOMS: atom_id res chain seq x y z
N MET A 1 7.31 -5.43 22.24
CA MET A 1 6.94 -4.24 23.02
C MET A 1 7.03 -3.06 22.08
N THR A 2 5.91 -2.55 21.59
CA THR A 2 5.88 -1.39 20.70
C THR A 2 5.55 -0.16 21.54
N VAL A 3 6.50 0.76 21.60
CA VAL A 3 6.35 2.08 22.23
C VAL A 3 5.75 3.01 21.18
N SER A 4 4.63 3.65 21.50
CA SER A 4 4.08 4.76 20.71
C SER A 4 4.67 6.05 21.25
N ASP A 5 5.75 6.52 20.62
CA ASP A 5 6.31 7.85 20.85
C ASP A 5 5.61 8.85 19.90
N ASN A 6 5.13 9.96 20.46
CA ASN A 6 4.39 10.99 19.71
C ASN A 6 5.31 11.94 18.93
N GLY A 7 6.63 11.79 19.03
CA GLY A 7 7.57 12.38 18.09
C GLY A 7 7.61 11.54 16.82
N VAL A 8 6.65 11.71 15.91
CA VAL A 8 6.53 10.90 14.68
C VAL A 8 7.88 10.92 13.94
N PRO A 9 8.67 9.81 13.92
CA PRO A 9 9.80 9.74 13.04
C PRO A 9 9.20 9.57 11.64
N TYR A 10 9.36 10.57 10.78
CA TYR A 10 9.00 10.39 9.38
C TYR A 10 9.91 9.29 8.81
N VAL A 11 9.38 8.05 8.74
CA VAL A 11 10.10 6.93 8.13
C VAL A 11 9.80 6.95 6.64
N LEU A 12 10.77 7.41 5.86
CA LEU A 12 10.74 7.33 4.40
C LEU A 12 11.31 5.98 3.98
N GLY A 13 10.48 5.15 3.35
CA GLY A 13 10.86 3.84 2.85
C GLY A 13 10.24 3.57 1.49
N ALA A 14 10.99 2.91 0.60
CA ALA A 14 10.48 2.45 -0.68
C ALA A 14 10.10 0.97 -0.57
N ALA A 15 8.89 0.64 -1.02
CA ALA A 15 8.42 -0.74 -1.14
C ALA A 15 7.57 -0.90 -2.40
N GLY A 16 7.66 -2.08 -3.00
CA GLY A 16 6.83 -2.43 -4.15
C GLY A 16 5.42 -2.80 -3.72
N VAL A 17 4.43 -2.38 -4.51
CA VAL A 17 3.05 -2.81 -4.32
C VAL A 17 2.91 -4.24 -4.83
N ARG A 18 2.60 -5.17 -3.94
CA ARG A 18 2.39 -6.59 -4.30
C ARG A 18 0.95 -6.86 -4.68
N SER A 19 0.01 -6.32 -3.91
CA SER A 19 -1.41 -6.50 -4.15
C SER A 19 -2.23 -5.40 -3.50
N VAL A 20 -3.35 -5.06 -4.12
CA VAL A 20 -4.35 -4.14 -3.59
C VAL A 20 -5.69 -4.87 -3.59
N VAL A 21 -6.35 -4.91 -2.44
CA VAL A 21 -7.66 -5.56 -2.28
C VAL A 21 -8.60 -4.69 -1.47
N ILE A 22 -9.88 -4.74 -1.82
CA ILE A 22 -10.95 -4.07 -1.06
C ILE A 22 -11.53 -5.09 -0.08
N ILE A 23 -11.59 -4.71 1.20
CA ILE A 23 -12.10 -5.54 2.30
C ILE A 23 -13.18 -4.78 3.07
N ASP A 24 -13.65 -5.36 4.18
CA ASP A 24 -14.62 -4.75 5.10
C ASP A 24 -15.88 -4.23 4.38
N GLY A 25 -16.43 -5.06 3.49
CA GLY A 25 -17.66 -4.75 2.75
C GLY A 25 -17.53 -3.57 1.77
N GLY A 26 -16.32 -3.18 1.38
CA GLY A 26 -16.10 -2.05 0.47
C GLY A 26 -15.60 -0.77 1.14
N SER A 27 -15.31 -0.81 2.44
CA SER A 27 -14.96 0.40 3.20
C SER A 27 -13.45 0.62 3.35
N THR A 28 -12.67 -0.45 3.25
CA THR A 28 -11.22 -0.42 3.53
C THR A 28 -10.44 -0.94 2.33
N LEU A 29 -9.41 -0.18 1.95
CA LEU A 29 -8.39 -0.59 1.00
C LEU A 29 -7.21 -1.19 1.77
N ALA A 30 -6.89 -2.45 1.46
CA ALA A 30 -5.69 -3.11 1.97
C ALA A 30 -4.62 -3.16 0.87
N VAL A 31 -3.51 -2.47 1.13
CA VAL A 31 -2.34 -2.42 0.24
C VAL A 31 -1.22 -3.24 0.86
N ARG A 32 -0.89 -4.38 0.24
CA ARG A 32 0.26 -5.19 0.64
C ARG A 32 1.50 -4.71 -0.09
N LEU A 33 2.51 -4.36 0.70
CA LEU A 33 3.79 -3.84 0.26
C LEU A 33 4.90 -4.83 0.60
N ARG A 34 5.91 -4.91 -0.27
CA ARG A 34 7.11 -5.73 -0.07
C ARG A 34 8.34 -4.84 -0.19
N SER A 35 9.15 -4.82 0.85
CA SER A 35 10.45 -4.13 0.83
C SER A 35 11.49 -4.93 0.03
N PRO A 36 12.61 -4.31 -0.38
CA PRO A 36 13.72 -5.02 -1.02
C PRO A 36 14.31 -6.17 -0.19
N ASN A 37 14.22 -6.07 1.15
CA ASN A 37 14.71 -7.08 2.08
C ASN A 37 13.68 -8.19 2.35
N ASP A 38 12.68 -8.32 1.49
CA ASP A 38 11.60 -9.32 1.60
C ASP A 38 10.67 -9.17 2.81
N ASN A 39 10.76 -8.07 3.56
CA ASN A 39 9.77 -7.79 4.60
C ASN A 39 8.44 -7.38 3.96
N GLU A 40 7.35 -7.99 4.42
CA GLU A 40 5.99 -7.67 4.00
C GLU A 40 5.27 -6.83 5.06
N PHE A 41 4.52 -5.83 4.60
CA PHE A 41 3.66 -5.04 5.46
C PHE A 41 2.35 -4.68 4.74
N CYS A 42 1.29 -4.49 5.52
CA CYS A 42 -0.04 -4.18 5.01
C CYS A 42 -0.46 -2.81 5.52
N VAL A 43 -0.80 -1.92 4.60
CA VAL A 43 -1.37 -0.61 4.92
C VAL A 43 -2.87 -0.68 4.71
N LEU A 44 -3.62 -0.30 5.74
CA LEU A 44 -5.08 -0.24 5.70
C LEU A 44 -5.52 1.21 5.61
N LEU A 45 -6.29 1.52 4.58
CA LEU A 45 -6.72 2.89 4.29
C LEU A 45 -8.24 2.94 4.10
N PRO A 46 -8.95 3.90 4.71
CA PRO A 46 -10.38 4.08 4.47
C PRO A 46 -10.62 4.54 3.03
N ILE A 47 -11.47 3.85 2.28
CA ILE A 47 -11.76 4.15 0.86
C ILE A 47 -12.26 5.58 0.67
N ALA A 48 -13.01 6.11 1.65
CA ALA A 48 -13.49 7.49 1.64
C ALA A 48 -12.38 8.55 1.54
N VAL A 49 -11.15 8.21 1.90
CA VAL A 49 -10.00 9.14 1.94
C VAL A 49 -9.01 8.88 0.80
N VAL A 50 -9.05 7.70 0.18
CA VAL A 50 -8.04 7.25 -0.80
C VAL A 50 -8.52 7.18 -2.24
N GLY A 51 -9.52 7.98 -2.59
CA GLY A 51 -10.08 8.05 -3.95
C GLY A 51 -9.02 8.19 -5.05
N ASP A 52 -8.17 9.20 -4.97
CA ASP A 52 -7.12 9.44 -5.98
C ASP A 52 -6.02 8.37 -5.96
N LEU A 53 -5.67 7.88 -4.76
CA LEU A 53 -4.66 6.85 -4.57
C LEU A 53 -5.09 5.52 -5.19
N LEU A 54 -6.38 5.19 -5.16
CA LEU A 54 -6.93 4.00 -5.83
C LEU A 54 -6.66 4.01 -7.34
N PHE A 55 -6.89 5.15 -7.99
CA PHE A 55 -6.65 5.29 -9.43
C PHE A 55 -5.16 5.17 -9.77
N GLN A 56 -4.30 5.84 -8.99
CA GLN A 56 -2.85 5.75 -9.18
C GLN A 56 -2.31 4.33 -8.98
N LEU A 57 -2.78 3.62 -7.95
CA LEU A 57 -2.38 2.23 -7.70
C LEU A 57 -2.87 1.30 -8.81
N ALA A 58 -4.06 1.52 -9.35
CA ALA A 58 -4.58 0.74 -10.47
C ALA A 58 -3.72 0.91 -11.73
N ASP A 59 -3.26 2.12 -12.02
CA ASP A 59 -2.36 2.39 -13.15
C ASP A 59 -0.98 1.76 -12.96
N VAL A 60 -0.39 1.85 -11.76
CA VAL A 60 0.89 1.18 -11.45
C VAL A 60 0.77 -0.33 -11.58
N MET A 61 -0.31 -0.93 -11.08
CA MET A 61 -0.52 -2.38 -11.18
C MET A 61 -0.83 -2.84 -12.62
N ARG A 62 -1.39 -1.98 -13.48
CA ARG A 62 -1.53 -2.26 -14.92
C ARG A 62 -0.18 -2.30 -15.61
N LEU A 63 0.69 -1.32 -15.34
CA LEU A 63 2.04 -1.25 -15.92
C LEU A 63 2.93 -2.43 -15.48
N SER A 64 2.80 -2.91 -14.24
CA SER A 64 3.54 -4.11 -13.79
C SER A 64 3.04 -5.44 -14.38
N ARG A 65 1.90 -5.46 -15.07
CA ARG A 65 1.35 -6.66 -15.72
C ARG A 65 1.69 -6.77 -17.20
N ASP A 66 2.25 -5.74 -17.81
CA ASP A 66 2.85 -5.88 -19.14
C ASP A 66 4.26 -6.47 -19.00
N PRO A 67 4.51 -7.70 -19.47
CA PRO A 67 5.88 -8.09 -19.74
C PRO A 67 6.35 -7.16 -20.87
N LEU A 68 7.42 -6.39 -20.60
CA LEU A 68 8.12 -5.63 -21.63
C LEU A 68 8.39 -6.53 -22.85
N PRO A 69 8.23 -6.03 -24.09
CA PRO A 69 8.55 -6.77 -25.30
C PRO A 69 10.04 -7.14 -25.39
#